data_AF-A0A351CMP4-F1
#
_entry.id   AF-A0A351CMP4-F1
#
_cell.length_a   1.000
_cell.length_b   1.000
_cell.length_c   1.000
_cell.angle_alpha   90.00
_cell.angle_beta   90.00
_cell.angle_gamma   90.00
#
_symmetry.space_group_name_H-M   'P 1'
#
loop_
_entity.id
_entity.type
_entity.pdbx_description
1 polymer ?
#
loop_
_entity_poly.entity_id
_entity_poly.type
_entity_poly.pdbx_seq_one_letter_code
_entity_poly.pdbx_strand_id
1 'polypeptide(L)'
;QTVDGEGIDASFFNEKGFIEADRNYQIPNKEGFFVCGDVVKPHLLTTAIGQAVIAAESIGDYLGGKSQQARPKVDVHYFDLMEKLKEWDLSPSDYVKGSQVAKGTDTADFAVHNYEDRSFASIIPHTELFLGHFDNEERHKRNHVLVDVDNVLGNFEERLVCYSEEDAQKEAERCLSCGLCFECDNCVMYCPQDAVFKVKRDKSTLGRYVDTDYYKCIGCHICADVCPTGYIQMGLGE
;
A
#
# COMPACT_ATOMS: atom_id res chain seq x y z
N GLN A 1 14.38 -12.51 -27.27
CA GLN A 1 14.58 -13.36 -26.08
C GLN A 1 13.81 -14.64 -26.32
N THR A 2 14.45 -15.79 -26.18
CA THR A 2 13.84 -17.12 -26.25
C THR A 2 13.89 -17.72 -24.85
N VAL A 3 12.83 -18.39 -24.44
CA VAL A 3 12.76 -19.05 -23.13
C VAL A 3 13.54 -20.36 -23.21
N ASP A 4 14.39 -20.61 -22.22
CA ASP A 4 15.04 -21.92 -22.05
C ASP A 4 14.03 -22.91 -21.45
N GLY A 5 13.79 -24.01 -22.17
CA GLY A 5 12.83 -25.04 -21.78
C GLY A 5 13.49 -26.26 -21.13
N GLU A 6 14.80 -26.25 -20.91
CA GLU A 6 15.49 -27.39 -20.31
C GLU A 6 14.91 -27.72 -18.91
N GLY A 7 14.49 -28.97 -18.72
CA GLY A 7 13.90 -29.43 -17.47
C GLY A 7 12.41 -29.13 -17.27
N ILE A 8 11.75 -28.43 -18.21
CA ILE A 8 10.30 -28.16 -18.18
C ILE A 8 9.61 -29.05 -19.20
N ASP A 9 8.47 -29.66 -18.83
CA ASP A 9 7.69 -30.49 -19.73
C ASP A 9 7.19 -29.66 -20.93
N ALA A 10 7.41 -30.16 -22.15
CA ALA A 10 7.06 -29.46 -23.39
C ALA A 10 5.57 -29.10 -23.50
N SER A 11 4.68 -29.82 -22.79
CA SER A 11 3.24 -29.57 -22.76
C SER A 11 2.84 -28.26 -22.07
N PHE A 12 3.77 -27.58 -21.39
CA PHE A 12 3.54 -26.25 -20.83
C PHE A 12 3.72 -25.13 -21.86
N PHE A 13 4.47 -25.37 -22.94
CA PHE A 13 4.77 -24.37 -23.94
C PHE A 13 3.73 -24.36 -25.06
N ASN A 14 3.37 -23.17 -25.51
CA ASN A 14 2.59 -22.97 -26.73
C ASN A 14 3.48 -23.07 -27.98
N GLU A 15 2.87 -22.98 -29.16
CA GLU A 15 3.57 -23.05 -30.47
C GLU A 15 4.67 -21.98 -30.65
N LYS A 16 4.67 -20.94 -29.81
CA LYS A 16 5.63 -19.83 -29.84
C LYS A 16 6.76 -19.97 -28.80
N GLY A 17 6.77 -21.06 -28.02
CA GLY A 17 7.77 -21.29 -26.98
C GLY A 17 7.57 -20.45 -25.71
N PHE A 18 6.35 -19.98 -25.46
CA PHE A 18 5.95 -19.29 -24.23
C PHE A 18 4.91 -20.10 -23.47
N ILE A 19 4.70 -19.79 -22.19
CA ILE A 19 3.67 -20.44 -21.36
C ILE A 19 2.49 -19.48 -21.23
N GLU A 20 1.29 -19.95 -21.58
CA GLU A 20 0.08 -19.16 -21.38
C GLU A 20 -0.36 -19.18 -19.92
N ALA A 21 -0.90 -18.06 -19.46
CA ALA A 21 -1.37 -17.88 -18.10
C ALA A 21 -2.74 -17.20 -18.12
N ASP A 22 -3.61 -17.57 -17.18
CA ASP A 22 -4.86 -16.86 -16.94
C ASP A 22 -4.63 -15.57 -16.13
N ARG A 23 -5.71 -14.95 -15.63
CA ARG A 23 -5.61 -13.70 -14.85
C ARG A 23 -4.97 -13.88 -13.47
N ASN A 24 -4.94 -15.10 -12.95
CA ASN A 24 -4.29 -15.47 -11.69
C ASN A 24 -2.90 -16.07 -11.95
N TYR A 25 -2.40 -15.93 -13.18
CA TYR A 25 -1.13 -16.50 -13.61
C TYR A 25 -1.06 -18.02 -13.44
N GLN A 26 -2.22 -18.66 -13.39
CA GLN A 26 -2.35 -20.11 -13.40
C GLN A 26 -2.33 -20.59 -14.86
N ILE A 27 -1.66 -21.72 -15.09
CA ILE A 27 -1.55 -22.28 -16.43
C ILE A 27 -2.90 -22.91 -16.81
N PRO A 28 -3.54 -22.49 -17.93
CA PRO A 28 -4.84 -23.02 -18.34
C PRO A 28 -4.84 -24.55 -18.43
N ASN A 29 -5.88 -25.17 -17.87
CA ASN A 29 -6.05 -26.64 -17.82
C ASN A 29 -4.99 -27.40 -17.02
N LYS A 30 -4.14 -26.72 -16.23
CA LYS A 30 -3.17 -27.34 -15.34
C LYS A 30 -3.29 -26.75 -13.92
N GLU A 31 -4.22 -27.32 -13.17
CA GLU A 31 -4.49 -26.86 -11.81
C GLU A 31 -3.25 -27.01 -10.90
N GLY A 32 -2.99 -26.02 -10.03
CA GLY A 32 -1.81 -25.98 -9.16
C GLY A 32 -0.49 -25.55 -9.83
N PHE A 33 -0.46 -25.26 -11.14
CA PHE A 33 0.73 -24.75 -11.82
C PHE A 33 0.59 -23.26 -12.14
N PHE A 34 1.60 -22.47 -11.78
CA PHE A 34 1.61 -21.02 -11.94
C PHE A 34 2.86 -20.57 -12.68
N VAL A 35 2.79 -19.44 -13.38
CA VAL A 35 3.87 -18.94 -14.22
C VAL A 35 3.93 -17.41 -14.21
N CYS A 36 5.11 -16.82 -14.16
CA CYS A 36 5.30 -15.37 -14.22
C CYS A 36 6.62 -15.02 -14.91
N GLY A 37 6.79 -13.76 -15.30
CA GLY A 37 7.98 -13.23 -15.96
C GLY A 37 7.96 -13.39 -17.48
N ASP A 38 9.15 -13.28 -18.08
CA ASP A 38 9.34 -13.26 -19.53
C ASP A 38 8.95 -14.56 -20.22
N VAL A 39 8.83 -15.67 -19.48
CA VAL A 39 8.31 -16.95 -19.99
C VAL A 39 6.84 -16.87 -20.41
N VAL A 40 6.07 -15.94 -19.84
CA VAL A 40 4.70 -15.66 -20.29
C VAL A 40 4.74 -14.78 -21.53
N LYS A 41 5.46 -13.67 -21.43
CA LYS A 41 5.68 -12.72 -22.51
C LYS A 41 6.83 -11.77 -22.11
N PRO A 42 7.86 -11.59 -22.95
CA PRO A 42 8.93 -10.64 -22.69
C PRO A 42 8.39 -9.23 -22.45
N HIS A 43 8.74 -8.63 -21.31
CA HIS A 43 8.28 -7.29 -20.95
C HIS A 43 9.27 -6.52 -20.07
N LEU A 44 8.87 -5.36 -19.58
CA LEU A 44 9.59 -4.57 -18.58
C LEU A 44 9.74 -5.34 -17.26
N LEU A 45 10.84 -5.10 -16.54
CA LEU A 45 11.10 -5.66 -15.20
C LEU A 45 9.92 -5.45 -14.24
N THR A 46 9.31 -4.25 -14.24
CA THR A 46 8.16 -3.93 -13.40
C THR A 46 6.95 -4.82 -13.68
N THR A 47 6.81 -5.29 -14.92
CA THR A 47 5.76 -6.24 -15.30
C THR A 47 6.06 -7.61 -14.73
N ALA A 48 7.29 -8.12 -14.87
CA ALA A 48 7.66 -9.40 -14.26
C ALA A 48 7.45 -9.42 -12.73
N ILE A 49 7.79 -8.32 -12.04
CA ILE A 49 7.53 -8.16 -10.60
C ILE A 49 6.03 -8.21 -10.30
N GLY A 50 5.21 -7.45 -11.05
CA GLY A 50 3.75 -7.47 -10.87
C GLY A 50 3.15 -8.86 -11.11
N GLN A 51 3.64 -9.58 -12.12
CA GLN A 51 3.24 -10.96 -12.39
C GLN A 51 3.59 -11.90 -11.24
N ALA A 52 4.78 -11.74 -10.65
CA ALA A 52 5.24 -12.56 -9.53
C ALA A 52 4.41 -12.35 -8.26
N VAL A 53 4.02 -11.11 -7.95
CA VAL A 53 3.12 -10.79 -6.83
C VAL A 53 1.79 -11.52 -6.99
N ILE A 54 1.17 -11.39 -8.17
CA ILE A 54 -0.12 -12.04 -8.48
C ILE A 54 0.00 -13.56 -8.40
N ALA A 55 1.06 -14.14 -8.97
CA ALA A 55 1.28 -15.58 -8.93
C ALA A 55 1.47 -16.09 -7.49
N ALA A 56 2.21 -15.36 -6.64
CA ALA A 56 2.43 -15.73 -5.24
C ALA A 56 1.12 -15.72 -4.42
N GLU A 57 0.29 -14.69 -4.58
CA GLU A 57 -1.03 -14.63 -3.94
C GLU A 57 -1.93 -15.78 -4.42
N SER A 58 -1.93 -16.04 -5.72
CA SER A 58 -2.72 -17.11 -6.33
C SER A 58 -2.28 -18.50 -5.84
N ILE A 59 -0.97 -18.73 -5.71
CA ILE A 59 -0.42 -19.94 -5.05
C ILE A 59 -0.92 -20.03 -3.60
N GLY A 60 -0.89 -18.92 -2.85
CA GLY A 60 -1.39 -18.88 -1.48
C GLY A 60 -2.87 -19.26 -1.36
N ASP A 61 -3.72 -18.73 -2.23
CA ASP A 61 -5.14 -19.08 -2.28
C ASP A 61 -5.37 -20.55 -2.63
N TYR A 62 -4.63 -21.08 -3.60
CA TYR A 62 -4.69 -22.49 -3.99
C TYR A 62 -4.29 -23.42 -2.85
N LEU A 63 -3.16 -23.15 -2.19
CA LEU A 63 -2.69 -23.92 -1.03
C LEU A 63 -3.64 -23.82 0.17
N GLY A 64 -4.31 -22.67 0.32
CA GLY A 64 -5.34 -22.44 1.34
C GLY A 64 -6.70 -23.06 1.03
N GLY A 65 -6.87 -23.70 -0.14
CA GLY A 65 -8.15 -24.26 -0.58
C GLY A 65 -9.22 -23.21 -0.92
N LYS A 66 -8.81 -21.95 -1.15
CA LYS A 66 -9.70 -20.87 -1.57
C LYS A 66 -9.86 -20.89 -3.09
N SER A 67 -11.05 -20.54 -3.57
CA SER A 67 -11.29 -20.40 -5.01
C SER A 67 -10.57 -19.16 -5.55
N GLN A 68 -9.83 -19.34 -6.65
CA GLN A 68 -9.22 -18.24 -7.40
C GLN A 68 -10.31 -17.29 -7.92
N GLN A 69 -10.28 -16.01 -7.52
CA GLN A 69 -11.25 -15.02 -7.98
C GLN A 69 -10.79 -14.35 -9.29
N ALA A 70 -11.73 -13.73 -10.01
CA ALA A 70 -11.38 -12.96 -11.20
C ALA A 70 -10.76 -11.62 -10.78
N ARG A 71 -9.47 -11.43 -11.10
CA ARG A 71 -8.77 -10.17 -10.82
C ARG A 71 -9.27 -9.00 -11.69
N PRO A 72 -9.27 -7.77 -11.14
CA PRO A 72 -9.58 -6.56 -11.89
C PRO A 72 -8.50 -6.29 -12.95
N LYS A 73 -8.83 -5.46 -13.95
CA LYS A 73 -7.92 -5.14 -15.05
C LYS A 73 -6.72 -4.29 -14.60
N VAL A 74 -6.91 -3.48 -13.56
CA VAL A 74 -5.90 -2.65 -12.92
C VAL A 74 -5.85 -3.14 -11.48
N ASP A 75 -4.79 -3.87 -11.15
CA ASP A 75 -4.58 -4.47 -9.84
C ASP A 75 -3.56 -3.60 -9.10
N VAL A 76 -4.07 -2.70 -8.26
CA VAL A 76 -3.27 -1.72 -7.52
C VAL A 76 -3.60 -1.89 -6.06
N HIS A 77 -2.58 -2.09 -5.25
CA HIS A 77 -2.72 -2.15 -3.80
C HIS A 77 -2.82 -0.72 -3.27
N TYR A 78 -3.99 -0.37 -2.77
CA TYR A 78 -4.19 0.83 -1.98
C TYR A 78 -4.05 0.48 -0.50
N PHE A 79 -3.77 1.47 0.33
CA PHE A 79 -3.97 1.31 1.76
C PHE A 79 -5.43 0.87 1.99
N ASP A 80 -5.65 -0.22 2.71
CA ASP A 80 -6.98 -0.69 3.07
C ASP A 80 -7.11 -0.66 4.60
N LEU A 81 -7.96 0.23 5.11
CA LEU A 81 -8.14 0.37 6.56
C LEU A 81 -8.69 -0.92 7.17
N MET A 82 -9.60 -1.64 6.49
CA MET A 82 -10.22 -2.85 7.02
C MET A 82 -9.20 -3.97 7.18
N GLU A 83 -8.30 -4.12 6.20
CA GLU A 83 -7.19 -5.06 6.29
C GLU A 83 -6.25 -4.69 7.44
N LYS A 84 -5.93 -3.39 7.60
CA LYS A 84 -5.11 -2.90 8.71
C LYS A 84 -5.77 -3.04 10.08
N LEU A 85 -7.08 -2.89 10.18
CA LEU A 85 -7.79 -3.16 11.43
C LEU A 85 -7.76 -4.66 11.76
N LYS A 86 -7.89 -5.52 10.75
CA LYS A 86 -7.80 -6.97 10.92
C LYS A 86 -6.42 -7.44 11.38
N GLU A 87 -5.34 -6.86 10.86
CA GLU A 87 -3.96 -7.15 11.30
C GLU A 87 -3.75 -6.90 12.81
N TRP A 88 -4.53 -6.00 13.39
CA TRP A 88 -4.40 -5.57 14.79
C TRP A 88 -5.55 -6.06 15.69
N ASP A 89 -6.36 -7.03 15.23
CA ASP A 89 -7.54 -7.54 15.96
C ASP A 89 -8.59 -6.45 16.30
N LEU A 90 -8.69 -5.43 15.46
CA LEU A 90 -9.61 -4.28 15.59
C LEU A 90 -10.72 -4.28 14.53
N SER A 91 -11.03 -5.45 13.96
CA SER A 91 -12.10 -5.55 12.96
C SER A 91 -13.45 -5.12 13.55
N PRO A 92 -14.23 -4.29 12.83
CA PRO A 92 -15.59 -3.96 13.22
C PRO A 92 -16.44 -5.21 13.43
N SER A 93 -17.39 -5.14 14.37
CA SER A 93 -18.34 -6.23 14.59
C SER A 93 -19.34 -6.38 13.43
N ASP A 94 -19.94 -7.55 13.30
CA ASP A 94 -20.97 -7.79 12.29
C ASP A 94 -22.22 -6.94 12.56
N TYR A 95 -22.73 -6.28 11.52
CA TYR A 95 -24.01 -5.58 11.62
C TYR A 95 -25.18 -6.56 11.73
N VAL A 96 -25.83 -6.59 12.90
CA VAL A 96 -27.05 -7.38 13.12
C VAL A 96 -28.27 -6.59 12.64
N LYS A 97 -28.81 -7.00 11.49
CA LYS A 97 -29.98 -6.36 10.88
C LYS A 97 -31.26 -6.62 11.71
N GLY A 98 -31.74 -5.60 12.41
CA GLY A 98 -33.04 -5.61 13.09
C GLY A 98 -34.20 -5.09 12.21
N SER A 99 -35.37 -4.90 12.83
CA SER A 99 -36.57 -4.34 12.17
C SER A 99 -36.43 -2.89 11.72
N GLN A 100 -35.45 -2.17 12.26
CA GLN A 100 -35.14 -0.78 11.90
C GLN A 100 -33.65 -0.66 11.52
N VAL A 101 -33.37 0.18 10.52
CA VAL A 101 -31.99 0.54 10.13
C VAL A 101 -31.33 1.29 11.29
N ALA A 102 -30.06 1.00 11.56
CA ALA A 102 -29.30 1.71 12.59
C ALA A 102 -29.20 3.20 12.28
N LYS A 103 -29.27 4.03 13.33
CA LYS A 103 -29.14 5.49 13.29
C LYS A 103 -28.18 5.92 14.41
N GLY A 104 -27.45 7.01 14.21
CA GLY A 104 -26.46 7.47 15.19
C GLY A 104 -25.31 6.47 15.34
N THR A 105 -24.70 6.13 14.22
CA THR A 105 -23.64 5.11 14.14
C THR A 105 -22.25 5.65 14.48
N ASP A 106 -22.14 6.90 14.92
CA ASP A 106 -20.87 7.57 15.28
C ASP A 106 -20.08 6.83 16.38
N THR A 107 -20.77 6.08 17.24
CA THR A 107 -20.17 5.23 18.29
C THR A 107 -20.40 3.73 18.07
N ALA A 108 -20.93 3.35 16.90
CA ALA A 108 -21.27 1.96 16.61
C ALA A 108 -20.04 1.16 16.20
N ASP A 109 -19.75 0.09 16.94
CA ASP A 109 -18.59 -0.78 16.73
C ASP A 109 -18.60 -1.55 15.39
N PHE A 110 -19.76 -1.67 14.74
CA PHE A 110 -19.90 -2.31 13.42
C PHE A 110 -19.68 -1.34 12.24
N ALA A 111 -19.55 -0.04 12.51
CA ALA A 111 -19.49 0.99 11.49
C ALA A 111 -18.10 1.61 11.43
N VAL A 112 -17.54 1.67 10.22
CA VAL A 112 -16.38 2.52 9.91
C VAL A 112 -16.89 3.64 9.02
N HIS A 113 -16.66 4.88 9.44
CA HIS A 113 -17.12 6.05 8.70
C HIS A 113 -16.09 6.53 7.68
N ASN A 114 -16.55 7.30 6.70
CA ASN A 114 -15.68 7.92 5.68
C ASN A 114 -14.62 8.86 6.27
N TYR A 115 -14.87 9.46 7.43
CA TYR A 115 -13.88 10.28 8.12
C TYR A 115 -12.84 9.44 8.87
N GLU A 116 -13.10 8.14 9.09
CA GLU A 116 -12.15 7.18 9.67
C GLU A 116 -11.38 6.44 8.57
N ASP A 117 -12.06 6.01 7.51
CA ASP A 117 -11.46 5.38 6.34
C ASP A 117 -11.01 6.41 5.31
N ARG A 118 -9.72 6.75 5.40
CA ARG A 118 -9.05 7.67 4.49
C ARG A 118 -8.03 6.97 3.60
N SER A 119 -8.25 5.68 3.32
CA SER A 119 -7.49 4.87 2.37
C SER A 119 -7.20 5.58 1.04
N PHE A 120 -8.22 6.26 0.50
CA PHE A 120 -8.13 7.02 -0.75
C PHE A 120 -7.16 8.22 -0.69
N ALA A 121 -6.89 8.76 0.49
CA ALA A 121 -6.04 9.93 0.73
C ALA A 121 -4.65 9.57 1.31
N SER A 122 -4.29 8.28 1.30
CA SER A 122 -3.04 7.76 1.89
C SER A 122 -1.75 8.35 1.28
N ILE A 123 -1.83 8.99 0.11
CA ILE A 123 -0.72 9.74 -0.49
C ILE A 123 -1.23 11.13 -0.86
N ILE A 124 -0.79 12.13 -0.08
CA ILE A 124 -1.14 13.53 -0.33
C ILE A 124 -0.06 14.23 -1.18
N PRO A 125 -0.42 15.29 -1.92
CA PRO A 125 0.55 16.09 -2.64
C PRO A 125 1.49 16.84 -1.68
N HIS A 126 2.71 17.13 -2.13
CA HIS A 126 3.70 17.88 -1.35
C HIS A 126 3.22 19.28 -0.92
N THR A 127 2.20 19.83 -1.57
CA THR A 127 1.58 21.12 -1.24
C THR A 127 0.72 21.08 0.02
N GLU A 128 0.31 19.89 0.46
CA GLU A 128 -0.46 19.69 1.69
C GLU A 128 0.42 19.31 2.89
N LEU A 129 1.72 19.06 2.67
CA LEU A 129 2.67 18.82 3.74
C LEU A 129 3.12 20.13 4.37
N PHE A 130 3.11 20.20 5.70
CA PHE A 130 3.79 21.29 6.41
C PHE A 130 5.28 20.99 6.53
N LEU A 131 6.02 21.28 5.45
CA LEU A 131 7.44 20.98 5.32
C LEU A 131 8.33 21.65 6.38
N GLY A 132 7.86 22.74 7.01
CA GLY A 132 8.58 23.41 8.09
C GLY A 132 8.71 22.60 9.38
N HIS A 133 7.99 21.48 9.51
CA HIS A 133 8.15 20.55 10.62
C HIS A 133 9.37 19.63 10.47
N PHE A 134 9.83 19.39 9.25
CA PHE A 134 10.87 18.40 8.96
C PHE A 134 12.22 19.07 8.73
N ASP A 135 13.26 18.47 9.29
CA ASP A 135 14.63 18.91 9.01
C ASP A 135 14.99 18.66 7.54
N ASN A 136 15.78 19.56 6.97
CA ASN A 136 16.23 19.41 5.60
C ASN A 136 17.35 18.37 5.54
N GLU A 137 17.10 17.29 4.81
CA GLU A 137 18.10 16.26 4.53
C GLU A 137 18.15 15.95 3.03
N GLU A 138 19.37 15.97 2.46
CA GLU A 138 19.57 15.68 1.05
C GLU A 138 19.22 14.22 0.72
N ARG A 139 18.62 14.02 -0.46
CA ARG A 139 18.31 12.67 -0.93
C ARG A 139 19.57 11.89 -1.24
N HIS A 140 19.68 10.68 -0.70
CA HIS A 140 20.74 9.75 -1.03
C HIS A 140 20.57 9.27 -2.47
N LYS A 141 21.35 9.79 -3.41
CA LYS A 141 21.20 9.42 -4.83
C LYS A 141 21.81 8.03 -5.05
N ARG A 142 21.04 7.13 -5.67
CA ARG A 142 21.56 5.82 -6.11
C ARG A 142 22.69 6.01 -7.12
N ASN A 143 23.71 5.20 -6.98
CA ASN A 143 24.78 5.12 -7.97
C ASN A 143 24.29 4.42 -9.23
N HIS A 144 24.88 4.78 -10.36
CA HIS A 144 24.60 4.15 -11.63
C HIS A 144 25.90 3.67 -12.27
N VAL A 145 25.86 2.46 -12.83
CA VAL A 145 26.95 1.94 -13.65
C VAL A 145 26.84 2.54 -15.05
N LEU A 146 27.87 3.28 -15.44
CA LEU A 146 27.98 3.84 -16.78
C LEU A 146 28.41 2.73 -17.74
N VAL A 147 27.67 2.57 -18.83
CA VAL A 147 27.99 1.64 -19.90
C VAL A 147 28.61 2.45 -21.03
N ASP A 148 29.83 2.09 -21.42
CA ASP A 148 30.51 2.67 -22.58
C ASP A 148 30.09 1.96 -23.87
N VAL A 149 30.24 2.63 -25.02
CA VAL A 149 29.87 2.15 -26.36
C VAL A 149 30.46 0.76 -26.64
N ASP A 150 31.69 0.52 -26.18
CA ASP A 150 32.42 -0.73 -26.37
C ASP A 150 31.86 -1.90 -25.54
N ASN A 151 31.06 -1.63 -24.50
CA ASN A 151 30.51 -2.62 -23.58
C ASN A 151 28.97 -2.58 -23.54
N VAL A 152 28.31 -2.08 -24.60
CA VAL A 152 26.83 -2.10 -24.70
C VAL A 152 26.33 -3.47 -25.14
N LEU A 153 27.00 -4.10 -26.10
CA LEU A 153 26.56 -5.36 -26.67
C LEU A 153 26.93 -6.53 -25.76
N GLY A 154 25.91 -7.20 -25.21
CA GLY A 154 26.08 -8.37 -24.35
C GLY A 154 26.27 -8.04 -22.86
N ASN A 155 26.17 -6.78 -22.46
CA ASN A 155 26.17 -6.39 -21.06
C ASN A 155 24.74 -6.49 -20.48
N PHE A 156 24.58 -7.35 -19.48
CA PHE A 156 23.33 -7.59 -18.76
C PHE A 156 23.42 -7.13 -17.29
N GLU A 157 24.45 -6.37 -16.92
CA GLU A 157 24.62 -5.84 -15.57
C GLU A 157 23.55 -4.79 -15.27
N GLU A 158 23.10 -4.79 -14.02
CA GLU A 158 22.12 -3.83 -13.56
C GLU A 158 22.74 -2.43 -13.54
N ARG A 159 22.14 -1.49 -14.28
CA ARG A 159 22.65 -0.12 -14.37
C ARG A 159 22.39 0.70 -13.11
N LEU A 160 21.32 0.40 -12.38
CA LEU A 160 20.97 1.08 -11.15
C LEU A 160 21.50 0.25 -9.99
N VAL A 161 22.47 0.79 -9.26
CA VAL A 161 23.00 0.08 -8.10
C VAL A 161 21.98 0.17 -6.97
N CYS A 162 21.55 -0.99 -6.48
CA CYS A 162 20.71 -1.08 -5.29
C CYS A 162 21.42 -0.42 -4.09
N TYR A 163 20.63 0.12 -3.16
CA TYR A 163 21.19 0.61 -1.90
C TYR A 163 21.83 -0.53 -1.12
N SER A 164 22.88 -0.21 -0.36
CA SER A 164 23.27 -1.06 0.76
C SER A 164 22.12 -1.10 1.78
N GLU A 165 22.11 -2.10 2.65
CA GLU A 165 21.10 -2.18 3.72
C GLU A 165 21.10 -0.90 4.57
N GLU A 166 22.28 -0.38 4.89
CA GLU A 166 22.45 0.87 5.65
C GLU A 166 21.88 2.09 4.89
N ASP A 167 22.18 2.21 3.59
CA ASP A 167 21.65 3.32 2.79
C ASP A 167 20.12 3.24 2.62
N ALA A 168 19.58 2.02 2.52
CA ALA A 168 18.15 1.79 2.43
C ALA A 168 17.43 2.19 3.73
N GLN A 169 18.02 1.87 4.89
CA GLN A 169 17.49 2.29 6.20
C GLN A 169 17.50 3.82 6.32
N LYS A 170 18.62 4.49 5.99
CA LYS A 170 18.70 5.96 6.04
C LYS A 170 17.69 6.63 5.12
N GLU A 171 17.50 6.12 3.90
CA GLU A 171 16.50 6.67 2.98
C GLU A 171 15.06 6.43 3.48
N ALA A 172 14.82 5.33 4.19
CA ALA A 172 13.51 5.06 4.82
C ALA A 172 13.24 5.98 6.02
N GLU A 173 14.26 6.32 6.80
CA GLU A 173 14.17 7.27 7.93
C GLU A 173 13.79 8.70 7.47
N ARG A 174 14.13 9.06 6.23
CA ARG A 174 13.72 10.33 5.58
C ARG A 174 12.24 10.38 5.17
N CYS A 175 11.45 9.33 5.44
CA CYS A 175 10.04 9.28 5.10
C CYS A 175 9.23 10.35 5.87
N LEU A 176 8.45 11.14 5.14
CA LEU A 176 7.63 12.22 5.72
C LEU A 176 6.25 11.75 6.22
N SER A 177 5.97 10.44 6.20
CA SER A 177 4.68 9.85 6.62
C SER A 177 3.46 10.53 5.98
N CYS A 178 3.55 10.96 4.72
CA CYS A 178 2.49 11.73 4.06
C CYS A 178 1.14 11.00 4.14
N GLY A 179 0.08 11.73 4.50
CA GLY A 179 -1.28 11.20 4.59
C GLY A 179 -1.60 10.39 5.84
N LEU A 180 -0.61 10.04 6.67
CA LEU A 180 -0.79 9.24 7.89
C LEU A 180 -0.34 10.00 9.15
N CYS A 181 -0.99 9.75 10.28
CA CYS A 181 -0.51 10.27 11.56
C CYS A 181 0.77 9.52 11.97
N PHE A 182 1.76 10.22 12.53
CA PHE A 182 2.94 9.60 13.14
C PHE A 182 3.14 10.02 14.61
N GLU A 183 2.08 10.50 15.25
CA GLU A 183 2.08 10.86 16.68
C GLU A 183 3.06 12.01 17.06
N CYS A 184 3.14 13.05 16.19
CA CYS A 184 3.93 14.27 16.47
C CYS A 184 3.32 15.21 17.54
N ASP A 185 2.08 14.94 17.97
CA ASP A 185 1.34 15.66 19.02
C ASP A 185 1.00 17.14 18.78
N ASN A 186 1.42 17.75 17.67
CA ASN A 186 1.11 19.15 17.37
C ASN A 186 -0.40 19.43 17.45
N CYS A 187 -1.22 18.60 16.80
CA CYS A 187 -2.68 18.79 16.77
C CYS A 187 -3.33 18.72 18.16
N VAL A 188 -2.79 17.91 19.06
CA VAL A 188 -3.25 17.80 20.46
C VAL A 188 -2.85 19.05 21.23
N MET A 189 -1.57 19.47 21.10
CA MET A 189 -1.01 20.60 21.84
C MET A 189 -1.59 21.96 21.44
N TYR A 190 -1.87 22.16 20.15
CA TYR A 190 -2.37 23.44 19.63
C TYR A 190 -3.90 23.56 19.65
N CYS A 191 -4.63 22.50 20.01
CA CYS A 191 -6.09 22.57 20.06
C CYS A 191 -6.55 23.44 21.24
N PRO A 192 -7.22 24.59 21.02
CA PRO A 192 -7.62 25.48 22.11
C PRO A 192 -8.81 24.95 22.94
N GLN A 193 -9.42 23.86 22.52
CA GLN A 193 -10.60 23.25 23.15
C GLN A 193 -10.33 21.85 23.70
N ASP A 194 -9.09 21.35 23.63
CA ASP A 194 -8.76 19.96 23.95
C ASP A 194 -9.70 18.96 23.25
N ALA A 195 -10.05 19.27 21.99
CA ALA A 195 -10.92 18.45 21.16
C ALA A 195 -10.17 17.29 20.52
N VAL A 196 -8.89 17.46 20.20
CA VAL A 196 -8.05 16.38 19.62
C VAL A 196 -7.35 15.63 20.73
N PHE A 197 -7.44 14.30 20.72
CA PHE A 197 -6.84 13.44 21.75
C PHE A 197 -6.18 12.21 21.13
N LYS A 198 -5.24 11.60 21.88
CA LYS A 198 -4.58 10.36 21.47
C LYS A 198 -5.50 9.16 21.61
N VAL A 199 -5.56 8.35 20.55
CA VAL A 199 -6.19 7.03 20.60
C VAL A 199 -5.35 6.14 21.51
N LYS A 200 -6.02 5.28 22.29
CA LYS A 200 -5.32 4.32 23.16
C LYS A 200 -4.56 3.30 22.32
N ARG A 201 -3.42 2.82 22.81
CA ARG A 201 -2.55 1.87 22.09
C ARG A 201 -3.23 0.56 21.71
N ASP A 202 -4.18 0.11 22.51
CA ASP A 202 -4.99 -1.09 22.26
C ASP A 202 -6.07 -0.87 21.18
N LYS A 203 -6.25 0.36 20.69
CA LYS A 203 -7.25 0.75 19.68
C LYS A 203 -6.67 1.53 18.50
N SER A 204 -5.37 1.78 18.50
CA SER A 204 -4.66 2.47 17.42
C SER A 204 -4.18 1.46 16.38
N THR A 205 -4.23 1.84 15.10
CA THR A 205 -3.59 1.12 13.99
C THR A 205 -2.63 2.07 13.25
N LEU A 206 -1.92 1.56 12.26
CA LEU A 206 -0.95 2.33 11.47
C LEU A 206 -1.61 3.61 10.94
N GLY A 207 -1.00 4.76 11.28
CA GLY A 207 -1.47 6.06 10.80
C GLY A 207 -2.69 6.64 11.53
N ARG A 208 -3.29 5.94 12.50
CA ARG A 208 -4.48 6.38 13.26
C ARG A 208 -4.18 6.46 14.75
N TYR A 209 -3.47 7.51 15.15
CA TYR A 209 -3.02 7.72 16.53
C TYR A 209 -3.77 8.81 17.27
N VAL A 210 -4.54 9.66 16.56
CA VAL A 210 -5.33 10.74 17.16
C VAL A 210 -6.76 10.72 16.63
N ASP A 211 -7.69 11.19 17.45
CA ASP A 211 -9.11 11.31 17.17
C ASP A 211 -9.66 12.64 17.70
N THR A 212 -10.86 13.04 17.26
CA THR A 212 -11.46 14.34 17.54
C THR A 212 -12.81 14.20 18.24
N ASP A 213 -12.94 14.85 19.40
CA ASP A 213 -14.20 15.10 20.07
C ASP A 213 -14.94 16.25 19.38
N TYR A 214 -15.87 15.88 18.49
CA TYR A 214 -16.67 16.84 17.73
C TYR A 214 -17.60 17.70 18.60
N TYR A 215 -17.90 17.31 19.84
CA TYR A 215 -18.68 18.16 20.75
C TYR A 215 -17.88 19.35 21.29
N LYS A 216 -16.54 19.24 21.31
CA LYS A 216 -15.62 20.31 21.71
C LYS A 216 -15.05 21.07 20.53
N CYS A 217 -15.01 20.46 19.35
CA CYS A 217 -14.44 21.07 18.17
C CYS A 217 -15.27 22.28 17.71
N ILE A 218 -14.64 23.46 17.68
CA ILE A 218 -15.26 24.71 17.21
C ILE A 218 -14.91 25.05 15.75
N GLY A 219 -14.22 24.14 15.03
CA GLY A 219 -13.82 24.38 13.64
C GLY A 219 -12.86 25.56 13.46
N CYS A 220 -11.84 25.67 14.31
CA CYS A 220 -10.85 26.75 14.23
C CYS A 220 -9.67 26.48 13.28
N HIS A 221 -9.57 25.26 12.72
CA HIS A 221 -8.56 24.82 11.73
C HIS A 221 -7.10 24.74 12.21
N ILE A 222 -6.78 25.24 13.41
CA ILE A 222 -5.42 25.24 13.96
C ILE A 222 -4.77 23.85 13.91
N CYS A 223 -5.49 22.79 14.31
CA CYS A 223 -4.97 21.43 14.30
C CYS A 223 -4.64 20.90 12.89
N ALA A 224 -5.36 21.36 11.87
CA ALA A 224 -5.09 21.03 10.47
C ALA A 224 -3.85 21.79 9.97
N ASP A 225 -3.77 23.10 10.26
CA ASP A 225 -2.66 23.96 9.80
C ASP A 225 -1.30 23.51 10.36
N VAL A 226 -1.27 22.97 11.58
CA VAL A 226 -0.04 22.48 12.23
C VAL A 226 0.26 21.00 11.95
N CYS A 227 -0.57 20.32 11.15
CA CYS A 227 -0.38 18.91 10.85
C CYS A 227 0.73 18.72 9.79
N PRO A 228 1.87 18.11 10.14
CA PRO A 228 2.99 17.92 9.20
C PRO A 228 2.64 17.07 7.99
N THR A 229 1.78 16.07 8.17
CA THR A 229 1.49 15.04 7.16
C THR A 229 0.16 15.23 6.46
N GLY A 230 -0.57 16.32 6.72
CA GLY A 230 -1.92 16.52 6.21
C GLY A 230 -2.94 15.47 6.68
N TYR A 231 -2.62 14.72 7.73
CA TYR A 231 -3.52 13.73 8.33
C TYR A 231 -4.79 14.39 8.87
N ILE A 232 -4.67 15.54 9.57
CA ILE A 232 -5.83 16.30 10.01
C ILE A 232 -6.37 17.10 8.82
N GLN A 233 -7.62 16.85 8.43
CA GLN A 233 -8.33 17.61 7.41
C GLN A 233 -9.59 18.23 7.99
N MET A 234 -10.02 19.33 7.37
CA MET A 234 -11.22 20.04 7.76
C MET A 234 -12.36 19.67 6.81
N GLY A 235 -13.49 19.26 7.37
CA GLY A 235 -14.65 18.78 6.63
C GLY A 235 -14.94 17.31 6.91
N LEU A 236 -16.22 16.95 6.99
CA LEU A 236 -16.67 15.58 7.20
C LEU A 236 -16.65 14.78 5.87
N GLY A 237 -15.48 14.71 5.23
CA GLY A 237 -15.25 14.04 3.93
C GLY A 237 -15.36 14.97 2.72
N GLU A 238 -14.72 14.55 1.62
CA GLU A 238 -15.01 15.02 0.25
C GLU A 238 -16.29 14.36 -0.30
#